data_AF-A0A4P2VLQ2-F1
#
_entry.id   AF-A0A4P2VLQ2-F1
#
_cell.length_a   1.000
_cell.length_b   1.000
_cell.length_c   1.000
_cell.angle_alpha   90.00
_cell.angle_beta   90.00
_cell.angle_gamma   90.00
#
_symmetry.space_group_name_H-M   'P 1'
#
loop_
_entity.id
_entity.type
_entity.pdbx_description
1 polymer ?
#
loop_
_entity_poly.entity_id
_entity_poly.type
_entity_poly.pdbx_seq_one_letter_code
_entity_poly.pdbx_strand_id
1 'polypeptide(L)'
;MKIDQNSVRESSKIRENILIKINKMIQELDPLDKEKENLYKILITKKSEREVAYNKFEEIKVKEVKLGKEVDIARGIYEKLFRKDPKSPKTAEAKKVLDDLVEDYTTLLDFEFYPAEKELARTSREVKLASDQYDYIYNRFEELLKPLQSLQAAADNITNSALNSYQRYALLEGISANLLFNSDTSNLVQKYQEKNKNINITWQPMLIKNALFNAYLKETDSMPDSTFSVLMDAYIPGVSYQTLKNLDPKIPLPSLNEKESKQDEFFGSTSGRVKLNLLGGCTYYDNVNQPVKANDINNISANIALNVNYTYQVKGRRSFTAKYHLYNLYTRIESKSTSRGWFSTSSAHSIVEEKDSGDWFEIKFNGDNGEFQYTPREQSEITAEQKKLLLDRVLILAGKQNAGSTPPSIIQPPISGILYAADRIERCNYYYCQVGSFFIGTIGSIFGGSNASSYFKTQANFWPEDKVNGYQILDRSSKVSFASKM
;
A
#
# COMPACT_ATOMS: atom_id res chain seq x y z
N MET A 1 15.97 11.28 41.41
CA MET A 1 15.36 10.85 40.12
C MET A 1 15.56 11.81 38.95
N LYS A 2 15.95 13.09 39.12
CA LYS A 2 16.50 13.94 38.03
C LYS A 2 17.63 13.29 37.20
N ILE A 3 18.29 12.29 37.80
CA ILE A 3 19.33 11.47 37.18
C ILE A 3 18.79 10.63 36.01
N ASP A 4 17.52 10.17 36.05
CA ASP A 4 16.96 9.26 35.03
C ASP A 4 16.50 10.02 33.77
N GLN A 5 15.85 11.18 33.91
CA GLN A 5 15.46 12.02 32.76
C GLN A 5 16.67 12.60 32.03
N ASN A 6 17.70 13.06 32.77
CA ASN A 6 18.96 13.49 32.17
C ASN A 6 19.70 12.31 31.52
N SER A 7 19.63 11.10 32.10
CA SER A 7 20.21 9.89 31.50
C SER A 7 19.54 9.51 30.19
N VAL A 8 18.21 9.59 30.09
CA VAL A 8 17.48 9.35 28.83
C VAL A 8 17.79 10.41 27.78
N ARG A 9 17.86 11.69 28.17
CA ARG A 9 18.22 12.79 27.25
C ARG A 9 19.64 12.67 26.73
N GLU A 10 20.60 12.38 27.61
CA GLU A 10 21.99 12.12 27.21
C GLU A 10 22.10 10.85 26.35
N SER A 11 21.31 9.80 26.64
CA SER A 11 21.23 8.60 25.80
C SER A 11 20.73 8.91 24.39
N SER A 12 19.70 9.76 24.25
CA SER A 12 19.19 10.18 22.93
C SER A 12 20.24 10.99 22.15
N LYS A 13 20.95 11.92 22.79
CA LYS A 13 22.05 12.68 22.15
C LYS A 13 23.21 11.77 21.74
N ILE A 14 23.60 10.83 22.60
CA ILE A 14 24.65 9.84 22.30
C ILE A 14 24.23 9.00 21.09
N ARG A 15 22.98 8.55 21.04
CA ARG A 15 22.43 7.82 19.89
C ARG A 15 22.46 8.66 18.62
N GLU A 16 22.02 9.90 18.66
CA GLU A 16 22.05 10.81 17.50
C GLU A 16 23.47 11.00 16.97
N ASN A 17 24.44 11.24 17.87
CA ASN A 17 25.86 11.33 17.52
C ASN A 17 26.41 10.03 16.90
N ILE A 18 25.98 8.86 17.41
CA ILE A 18 26.33 7.56 16.83
C ILE A 18 25.75 7.43 15.42
N LEU A 19 24.49 7.80 15.20
CA LEU A 19 23.84 7.74 13.88
C LEU A 19 24.51 8.68 12.87
N ILE A 20 24.88 9.90 13.27
CA ILE A 20 25.65 10.83 12.44
C ILE A 20 27.00 10.20 12.04
N LYS A 21 27.67 9.55 13.00
CA LYS A 21 28.95 8.87 12.75
C LYS A 21 28.79 7.67 11.81
N ILE A 22 27.74 6.87 11.98
CA ILE A 22 27.39 5.77 11.06
C ILE A 22 27.17 6.32 9.65
N ASN A 23 26.36 7.36 9.49
CA ASN A 23 26.11 7.96 8.17
C ASN A 23 27.38 8.47 7.49
N LYS A 24 28.29 9.09 8.26
CA LYS A 24 29.60 9.51 7.73
C LYS A 24 30.44 8.32 7.28
N MET A 25 30.48 7.24 8.07
CA MET A 25 31.19 6.01 7.71
C MET A 25 30.60 5.34 6.46
N ILE A 26 29.27 5.36 6.29
CA ILE A 26 28.61 4.87 5.07
C ILE A 26 29.07 5.69 3.85
N GLN A 27 29.11 7.01 3.96
CA GLN A 27 29.59 7.88 2.88
C GLN A 27 31.06 7.62 2.52
N GLU A 28 31.90 7.31 3.52
CA GLU A 28 33.30 6.95 3.31
C GLU A 28 33.48 5.55 2.69
N LEU A 29 32.50 4.64 2.86
CA LEU A 29 32.48 3.29 2.28
C LEU A 29 31.99 3.23 0.83
N ASP A 30 31.11 4.15 0.42
CA ASP A 30 30.56 4.22 -0.94
C ASP A 30 31.61 4.18 -2.08
N PRO A 31 32.73 4.95 -2.04
CA PRO A 31 33.76 4.84 -3.08
C PRO A 31 34.45 3.47 -3.10
N LEU A 32 34.66 2.83 -1.94
CA LEU A 32 35.26 1.50 -1.85
C LEU A 32 34.32 0.42 -2.37
N ASP A 33 33.02 0.54 -2.13
CA ASP A 33 32.02 -0.38 -2.67
C ASP A 33 31.97 -0.33 -4.20
N LYS A 34 31.97 0.88 -4.77
CA LYS A 34 32.07 1.10 -6.22
C LYS A 34 33.36 0.56 -6.81
N GLU A 35 34.49 0.76 -6.14
CA GLU A 35 35.79 0.21 -6.56
C GLU A 35 35.78 -1.32 -6.54
N LYS A 36 35.25 -1.94 -5.47
CA LYS A 36 35.06 -3.39 -5.35
C LYS A 36 34.20 -3.95 -6.48
N GLU A 37 33.06 -3.32 -6.79
CA GLU A 37 32.19 -3.74 -7.90
C GLU A 37 32.89 -3.66 -9.26
N ASN A 38 33.67 -2.60 -9.50
CA ASN A 38 34.43 -2.44 -10.72
C ASN A 38 35.53 -3.50 -10.86
N LEU A 39 36.27 -3.78 -9.79
CA LEU A 39 37.28 -4.85 -9.77
C LEU A 39 36.65 -6.23 -9.96
N TYR A 40 35.47 -6.48 -9.40
CA TYR A 40 34.73 -7.72 -9.62
C TYR A 40 34.36 -7.92 -11.10
N LYS A 41 33.89 -6.87 -11.78
CA LYS A 41 33.60 -6.91 -13.22
C LYS A 41 34.87 -7.22 -14.02
N ILE A 42 36.00 -6.59 -13.69
CA ILE A 42 37.29 -6.87 -14.32
C ILE A 42 37.69 -8.34 -14.12
N LEU A 43 37.56 -8.86 -12.89
CA LEU A 43 37.87 -10.25 -12.57
C LEU A 43 37.02 -11.23 -13.38
N ILE A 44 35.72 -10.99 -13.52
CA ILE A 44 34.83 -11.82 -14.35
C ILE A 44 35.28 -11.81 -15.81
N THR A 45 35.55 -10.63 -16.38
CA THR A 45 36.02 -10.52 -17.76
C THR A 45 37.32 -11.28 -17.96
N LYS A 46 38.29 -11.15 -17.05
CA LYS A 46 39.56 -11.89 -17.12
C LYS A 46 39.39 -13.40 -16.97
N LYS A 47 38.47 -13.85 -16.12
CA LYS A 47 38.14 -15.29 -16.01
C LYS A 47 37.57 -15.83 -17.31
N SER A 48 36.67 -15.08 -17.97
CA SER A 48 36.11 -15.46 -19.27
C SER A 48 37.19 -15.49 -20.36
N GLU A 49 38.07 -14.49 -20.44
CA GLU A 49 39.20 -14.48 -21.39
C GLU A 49 40.12 -15.71 -21.19
N ARG A 50 40.41 -16.07 -19.94
CA ARG A 50 41.20 -17.27 -19.62
C ARG A 50 40.48 -18.56 -20.04
N GLU A 51 39.17 -18.65 -19.84
CA GLU A 51 38.39 -19.82 -20.24
C GLU A 51 38.41 -20.03 -21.75
N VAL A 52 38.28 -18.95 -22.53
CA VAL A 52 38.43 -18.99 -23.99
C VAL A 52 39.83 -19.48 -24.39
N ALA A 53 40.89 -18.93 -23.77
CA ALA A 53 42.26 -19.35 -24.03
C ALA A 53 42.52 -20.82 -23.64
N TYR A 54 41.92 -21.28 -22.54
CA TYR A 54 42.02 -22.66 -22.07
C TYR A 54 41.37 -23.63 -23.06
N ASN A 55 40.14 -23.35 -23.50
CA ASN A 55 39.43 -24.20 -24.46
C ASN A 55 40.21 -24.31 -25.78
N LYS A 56 40.71 -23.17 -26.29
CA LYS A 56 41.55 -23.14 -27.50
C LYS A 56 42.84 -23.97 -27.33
N PHE A 57 43.49 -23.87 -26.17
CA PHE A 57 44.69 -24.65 -25.88
C PHE A 57 44.40 -26.15 -25.83
N GLU A 58 43.32 -26.57 -25.18
CA GLU A 58 42.93 -27.99 -25.12
C GLU A 58 42.56 -28.56 -26.50
N GLU A 59 41.87 -27.79 -27.35
CA GLU A 59 41.61 -28.19 -28.74
C GLU A 59 42.90 -28.43 -29.53
N ILE A 60 43.88 -27.52 -29.43
CA ILE A 60 45.17 -27.64 -30.11
C ILE A 60 45.98 -28.80 -29.55
N LYS A 61 45.93 -29.02 -28.23
CA LYS A 61 46.58 -30.17 -27.58
C LYS A 61 46.03 -31.51 -28.07
N VAL A 62 44.72 -31.60 -28.33
CA VAL A 62 44.13 -32.81 -28.95
C VAL A 62 44.67 -33.01 -30.38
N LYS A 63 44.81 -31.94 -31.17
CA LYS A 63 45.44 -32.01 -32.51
C LYS A 63 46.89 -32.48 -32.43
N GLU A 64 47.66 -31.94 -31.48
CA GLU A 64 49.07 -32.29 -31.26
C GLU A 64 49.22 -33.78 -30.95
N VAL A 65 48.44 -34.30 -30.01
CA VAL A 65 48.45 -35.73 -29.67
C VAL A 65 48.07 -36.60 -30.86
N LYS A 66 47.10 -36.17 -31.68
CA LYS A 66 46.67 -36.93 -32.87
C LYS A 66 47.78 -36.97 -33.92
N LEU A 67 48.33 -35.80 -34.27
CA LEU A 67 49.35 -35.68 -35.31
C LEU A 67 50.67 -36.34 -34.88
N GLY A 68 51.03 -36.25 -33.60
CA GLY A 68 52.18 -36.97 -33.04
C GLY A 68 52.07 -38.48 -33.20
N LYS A 69 50.87 -39.05 -32.98
CA LYS A 69 50.62 -40.49 -33.25
C LYS A 69 50.74 -40.84 -34.73
N GLU A 70 50.27 -39.98 -35.63
CA GLU A 70 50.39 -40.18 -37.08
C GLU A 70 51.86 -40.18 -37.53
N VAL A 71 52.66 -39.25 -37.00
CA VAL A 71 54.12 -39.20 -37.20
C VAL A 71 54.79 -40.49 -36.71
N ASP A 72 54.45 -40.97 -35.51
CA ASP A 72 55.04 -42.20 -34.97
C ASP A 72 54.70 -43.45 -35.79
N ILE A 73 53.45 -43.54 -36.29
CA ILE A 73 53.02 -44.62 -37.18
C ILE A 73 53.79 -44.56 -38.51
N ALA A 74 53.86 -43.38 -39.14
CA ALA A 74 54.56 -43.19 -40.40
C ALA A 74 56.06 -43.51 -40.26
N ARG A 75 56.68 -43.10 -39.15
CA ARG A 75 58.06 -43.42 -38.80
C ARG A 75 58.27 -44.93 -38.71
N GLY A 76 57.39 -45.63 -38.00
CA GLY A 76 57.45 -47.09 -37.87
C GLY A 76 57.28 -47.82 -39.21
N ILE A 77 56.44 -47.32 -40.12
CA ILE A 77 56.28 -47.88 -41.48
C ILE A 77 57.55 -47.65 -42.30
N TYR A 78 58.06 -46.42 -42.33
CA TYR A 78 59.28 -46.06 -43.04
C TYR A 78 60.47 -46.90 -42.55
N GLU A 79 60.69 -47.01 -41.24
CA GLU A 79 61.81 -47.79 -40.67
C GLU A 79 61.74 -49.28 -41.06
N LYS A 80 60.54 -49.87 -41.06
CA LYS A 80 60.34 -51.27 -41.48
C LYS A 80 60.68 -51.47 -42.96
N LEU A 81 60.21 -50.56 -43.83
CA LEU A 81 60.48 -50.63 -45.27
C LEU A 81 61.95 -50.36 -45.59
N PHE A 82 62.56 -49.37 -44.93
CA PHE A 82 63.96 -49.02 -45.07
C PHE A 82 64.90 -50.19 -44.72
N ARG A 83 64.59 -50.94 -43.65
CA ARG A 83 65.37 -52.15 -43.29
C ARG A 83 65.24 -53.29 -44.31
N LYS A 84 64.08 -53.41 -44.97
CA LYS A 84 63.79 -54.51 -45.90
C LYS A 84 64.32 -54.24 -47.31
N ASP A 85 64.08 -53.05 -47.84
CA ASP A 85 64.50 -52.63 -49.19
C ASP A 85 64.71 -51.11 -49.23
N PRO A 86 65.93 -50.63 -48.94
CA PRO A 86 66.22 -49.20 -48.83
C PRO A 86 66.01 -48.39 -50.11
N LYS A 87 66.10 -49.03 -51.29
CA LYS A 87 66.05 -48.36 -52.60
C LYS A 87 64.70 -48.53 -53.31
N SER A 88 63.73 -49.16 -52.66
CA SER A 88 62.39 -49.35 -53.22
C SER A 88 61.67 -48.02 -53.43
N PRO A 89 60.90 -47.85 -54.52
CA PRO A 89 59.97 -46.74 -54.67
C PRO A 89 59.02 -46.59 -53.47
N LYS A 90 58.60 -47.71 -52.86
CA LYS A 90 57.72 -47.71 -51.67
C LYS A 90 58.39 -47.10 -50.43
N THR A 91 59.70 -47.30 -50.28
CA THR A 91 60.48 -46.73 -49.18
C THR A 91 60.63 -45.22 -49.36
N ALA A 92 60.84 -44.75 -50.59
CA ALA A 92 60.88 -43.33 -50.92
C ALA A 92 59.52 -42.64 -50.68
N GLU A 93 58.42 -43.29 -51.04
CA GLU A 93 57.05 -42.80 -50.79
C GLU A 93 56.75 -42.71 -49.28
N ALA A 94 57.06 -43.76 -48.51
CA ALA A 94 56.88 -43.76 -47.06
C ALA A 94 57.73 -42.68 -46.36
N LYS A 95 58.94 -42.41 -46.86
CA LYS A 95 59.78 -41.31 -46.38
C LYS A 95 59.12 -39.96 -46.63
N LYS A 96 58.60 -39.73 -47.85
CA LYS A 96 57.92 -38.49 -48.19
C LYS A 96 56.72 -38.24 -47.26
N VAL A 97 55.88 -39.25 -47.03
CA VAL A 97 54.74 -39.14 -46.09
C VAL A 97 55.20 -38.81 -44.67
N LEU A 98 56.30 -39.42 -44.21
CA LEU A 98 56.87 -39.08 -42.91
C LEU A 98 57.39 -37.63 -42.87
N ASP A 99 58.12 -37.20 -43.89
CA ASP A 99 58.67 -35.84 -43.96
C ASP A 99 57.54 -34.79 -43.99
N ASP A 100 56.48 -35.03 -44.79
CA ASP A 100 55.29 -34.16 -44.86
C ASP A 100 54.58 -34.09 -43.47
N LEU A 101 54.39 -35.22 -42.78
CA LEU A 101 53.77 -35.24 -41.44
C LEU A 101 54.64 -34.58 -40.36
N VAL A 102 55.97 -34.69 -40.47
CA VAL A 102 56.90 -34.01 -39.55
C VAL A 102 56.86 -32.49 -39.76
N GLU A 103 56.75 -32.03 -41.00
CA GLU A 103 56.58 -30.61 -41.33
C GLU A 103 55.25 -30.07 -40.78
N ASP A 104 54.14 -30.79 -40.99
CA ASP A 104 52.83 -30.43 -40.43
C ASP A 104 52.88 -30.37 -38.89
N TYR A 105 53.55 -31.35 -38.26
CA TYR A 105 53.70 -31.40 -36.81
C TYR A 105 54.52 -30.23 -36.26
N THR A 106 55.62 -29.90 -36.93
CA THR A 106 56.47 -28.75 -36.55
C THR A 106 55.70 -27.45 -36.72
N THR A 107 54.93 -27.33 -37.80
CA THR A 107 54.07 -26.16 -38.07
C THR A 107 52.99 -26.00 -36.99
N LEU A 108 52.33 -27.10 -36.59
CA LEU A 108 51.37 -27.09 -35.50
C LEU A 108 52.00 -26.61 -34.18
N LEU A 109 53.20 -27.10 -33.86
CA LEU A 109 53.89 -26.70 -32.63
C LEU A 109 54.22 -25.21 -32.61
N ASP A 110 54.88 -24.73 -33.68
CA ASP A 110 55.42 -23.37 -33.73
C ASP A 110 54.33 -22.30 -33.88
N PHE A 111 53.28 -22.58 -34.64
CA PHE A 111 52.28 -21.58 -35.01
C PHE A 111 50.94 -21.71 -34.27
N GLU A 112 50.62 -22.88 -33.71
CA GLU A 112 49.37 -23.08 -32.95
C GLU A 112 49.65 -23.38 -31.46
N PHE A 113 50.44 -24.41 -31.15
CA PHE A 113 50.58 -24.93 -29.78
C PHE A 113 51.28 -23.95 -28.84
N TYR A 114 52.54 -23.56 -29.12
CA TYR A 114 53.28 -22.65 -28.24
C TYR A 114 52.64 -21.26 -28.12
N PRO A 115 52.08 -20.67 -29.20
CA PRO A 115 51.30 -19.43 -29.07
C PRO A 115 50.08 -19.57 -28.16
N ALA A 116 49.32 -20.67 -28.26
CA ALA A 116 48.17 -20.91 -27.39
C ALA A 116 48.57 -21.14 -25.91
N GLU A 117 49.66 -21.87 -25.66
CA GLU A 117 50.22 -22.05 -24.31
C GLU A 117 50.61 -20.70 -23.70
N LYS A 118 51.31 -19.85 -24.46
CA LYS A 118 51.71 -18.51 -24.02
C LYS A 118 50.51 -17.61 -23.73
N GLU A 119 49.46 -17.71 -24.56
CA GLU A 119 48.19 -16.99 -24.36
C GLU A 119 47.47 -17.43 -23.08
N LEU A 120 47.39 -18.74 -22.82
CA LEU A 120 46.83 -19.30 -21.58
C LEU A 120 47.64 -18.88 -20.34
N ALA A 121 48.97 -18.90 -20.43
CA ALA A 121 49.84 -18.45 -19.34
C ALA A 121 49.66 -16.94 -19.05
N ARG A 122 49.55 -16.11 -20.10
CA ARG A 122 49.29 -14.67 -19.96
C ARG A 122 47.94 -14.40 -19.28
N THR A 123 46.86 -14.97 -19.80
CA THR A 123 45.50 -14.77 -19.26
C THR A 123 45.39 -15.30 -17.83
N SER A 124 46.06 -16.40 -17.50
CA SER A 124 46.11 -16.92 -16.12
C SER A 124 46.80 -15.96 -15.14
N ARG A 125 47.87 -15.27 -15.57
CA ARG A 125 48.52 -14.22 -14.75
C ARG A 125 47.62 -13.00 -14.56
N GLU A 126 46.90 -12.59 -15.60
CA GLU A 126 45.96 -11.46 -15.52
C GLU A 126 44.79 -11.76 -14.59
N VAL A 127 44.25 -12.98 -14.61
CA VAL A 127 43.23 -13.43 -13.64
C VAL A 127 43.77 -13.36 -12.21
N LYS A 128 45.00 -13.84 -11.98
CA LYS A 128 45.61 -13.79 -10.66
C LYS A 128 45.76 -12.35 -10.15
N LEU A 129 46.30 -11.45 -10.99
CA LEU A 129 46.45 -10.04 -10.64
C LEU A 129 45.09 -9.39 -10.31
N ALA A 130 44.06 -9.64 -11.14
CA ALA A 130 42.72 -9.11 -10.90
C ALA A 130 42.09 -9.67 -9.62
N SER A 131 42.34 -10.95 -9.30
CA SER A 131 41.88 -11.58 -8.06
C SER A 131 42.55 -10.95 -6.85
N ASP A 132 43.89 -10.82 -6.86
CA ASP A 132 44.65 -10.25 -5.76
C ASP A 132 44.22 -8.80 -5.47
N GLN A 133 43.95 -8.01 -6.52
CA GLN A 133 43.43 -6.64 -6.39
C GLN A 133 42.01 -6.61 -5.81
N TYR A 134 41.12 -7.48 -6.29
CA TYR A 134 39.76 -7.58 -5.77
C TYR A 134 39.77 -7.99 -4.29
N ASP A 135 40.54 -9.02 -3.93
CA ASP A 135 40.62 -9.54 -2.57
C ASP A 135 41.17 -8.48 -1.60
N TYR A 136 42.16 -7.69 -2.02
CA TYR A 136 42.68 -6.57 -1.22
C TYR A 136 41.59 -5.54 -0.89
N ILE A 137 40.85 -5.08 -1.89
CA ILE A 137 39.77 -4.10 -1.70
C ILE A 137 38.60 -4.70 -0.91
N TYR A 138 38.23 -5.95 -1.19
CA TYR A 138 37.19 -6.68 -0.48
C TYR A 138 37.50 -6.79 1.02
N ASN A 139 38.70 -7.23 1.38
CA ASN A 139 39.12 -7.36 2.78
C ASN A 139 39.15 -6.00 3.49
N ARG A 140 39.65 -4.96 2.82
CA ARG A 140 39.64 -3.59 3.37
C ARG A 140 38.21 -3.08 3.60
N PHE A 141 37.29 -3.39 2.69
CA PHE A 141 35.87 -3.05 2.84
C PHE A 141 35.24 -3.77 4.04
N GLU A 142 35.50 -5.07 4.22
CA GLU A 142 35.02 -5.84 5.38
C GLU A 142 35.59 -5.32 6.71
N GLU A 143 36.87 -4.96 6.76
CA GLU A 143 37.48 -4.39 7.96
C GLU A 143 36.82 -3.08 8.37
N LEU A 144 36.49 -2.22 7.41
CA LEU A 144 35.82 -0.94 7.66
C LEU A 144 34.33 -1.09 8.00
N LEU A 145 33.70 -2.22 7.67
CA LEU A 145 32.32 -2.53 8.07
C LEU A 145 32.21 -2.93 9.56
N LYS A 146 33.24 -3.56 10.14
CA LYS A 146 33.18 -4.05 11.54
C LYS A 146 32.88 -2.93 12.56
N PRO A 147 33.53 -1.75 12.53
CA PRO A 147 33.21 -0.66 13.44
C PRO A 147 31.78 -0.13 13.25
N LEU A 148 31.25 -0.14 12.01
CA LEU A 148 29.89 0.30 11.73
C LEU A 148 28.86 -0.64 12.38
N GLN A 149 29.06 -1.95 12.25
CA GLN A 149 28.22 -2.95 12.93
C GLN A 149 28.27 -2.80 14.46
N SER A 150 29.46 -2.55 15.01
CA SER A 150 29.62 -2.31 16.45
C SER A 150 28.90 -1.03 16.92
N LEU A 151 28.95 0.05 16.13
CA LEU A 151 28.25 1.30 16.44
C LEU A 151 26.73 1.13 16.36
N GLN A 152 26.24 0.38 15.36
CA GLN A 152 24.82 0.05 15.24
C GLN A 152 24.33 -0.73 16.48
N ALA A 153 25.07 -1.77 16.87
CA ALA A 153 24.74 -2.54 18.08
C ALA A 153 24.74 -1.67 19.35
N ALA A 154 25.64 -0.69 19.46
CA ALA A 154 25.64 0.26 20.57
C ALA A 154 24.38 1.15 20.56
N ALA A 155 23.98 1.67 19.40
CA ALA A 155 22.75 2.46 19.27
C ALA A 155 21.48 1.66 19.63
N ASP A 156 21.43 0.39 19.21
CA ASP A 156 20.32 -0.51 19.52
C ASP A 156 20.27 -0.84 21.01
N ASN A 157 21.43 -1.10 21.64
CA ASN A 157 21.52 -1.33 23.08
C ASN A 157 21.07 -0.13 23.91
N ILE A 158 21.41 1.09 23.48
CA ILE A 158 20.93 2.32 24.13
C ILE A 158 19.39 2.42 24.03
N THR A 159 18.83 2.14 22.85
CA THR A 159 17.38 2.15 22.62
C THR A 159 16.67 1.12 23.49
N ASN A 160 17.18 -0.10 23.55
CA ASN A 160 16.62 -1.18 24.37
C ASN A 160 16.72 -0.86 25.87
N SER A 161 17.82 -0.25 26.31
CA SER A 161 17.99 0.16 27.71
C SER A 161 17.00 1.27 28.10
N ALA A 162 16.77 2.25 27.21
CA ALA A 162 15.79 3.30 27.41
C ALA A 162 14.34 2.74 27.46
N LEU A 163 14.01 1.81 26.55
CA LEU A 163 12.70 1.13 26.54
C LEU A 163 12.48 0.29 27.80
N ASN A 164 13.48 -0.48 28.23
CA ASN A 164 13.40 -1.29 29.45
C ASN A 164 13.23 -0.41 30.70
N SER A 165 13.93 0.73 30.77
CA SER A 165 13.76 1.72 31.84
C SER A 165 12.34 2.30 31.81
N TYR A 166 11.85 2.72 30.65
CA TYR A 166 10.48 3.19 30.48
C TYR A 166 9.45 2.15 30.93
N GLN A 167 9.54 0.91 30.46
CA GLN A 167 8.61 -0.16 30.83
C GLN A 167 8.58 -0.42 32.34
N ARG A 168 9.74 -0.33 33.01
CA ARG A 168 9.84 -0.51 34.46
C ARG A 168 9.12 0.59 35.24
N TYR A 169 9.24 1.84 34.81
CA TYR A 169 8.69 2.99 35.55
C TYR A 169 7.31 3.44 35.07
N ALA A 170 6.93 3.14 33.82
CA ALA A 170 5.63 3.48 33.27
C ALA A 170 4.48 2.76 33.98
N LEU A 171 4.74 1.55 34.52
CA LEU A 171 3.75 0.77 35.27
C LEU A 171 3.57 1.25 36.72
N LEU A 172 4.45 2.11 37.23
CA LEU A 172 4.37 2.60 38.61
C LEU A 172 3.53 3.88 38.66
N GLU A 173 2.59 3.91 39.61
CA GLU A 173 1.78 5.10 39.86
C GLU A 173 2.64 6.25 40.38
N GLY A 174 2.55 7.40 39.71
CA GLY A 174 3.22 8.63 40.12
C GLY A 174 2.26 9.58 40.83
N ILE A 175 1.31 10.13 40.09
CA ILE A 175 0.32 11.09 40.60
C ILE A 175 -1.06 10.72 40.07
N SER A 176 -2.08 10.78 40.93
CA SER A 176 -3.48 10.75 40.52
C SER A 176 -4.09 12.13 40.72
N ALA A 177 -4.69 12.70 39.67
CA ALA A 177 -5.31 14.01 39.71
C ALA A 177 -6.75 13.96 39.20
N ASN A 178 -7.60 14.79 39.79
CA ASN A 178 -8.92 15.11 39.24
C ASN A 178 -8.78 16.44 38.49
N LEU A 179 -9.06 16.39 37.19
CA LEU A 179 -9.01 17.55 36.32
C LEU A 179 -10.41 18.04 36.05
N LEU A 180 -10.60 19.35 36.15
CA LEU A 180 -11.81 20.02 35.70
C LEU A 180 -11.49 20.72 34.38
N PHE A 181 -12.09 20.24 33.30
CA PHE A 181 -12.02 20.87 32.00
C PHE A 181 -13.20 21.83 31.89
N ASN A 182 -12.93 23.13 31.73
CA ASN A 182 -13.97 24.13 31.52
C ASN A 182 -13.84 24.75 30.12
N SER A 183 -14.82 24.51 29.26
CA SER A 183 -14.92 25.13 27.94
C SER A 183 -16.00 26.19 27.96
N ASP A 184 -15.62 27.47 27.82
CA ASP A 184 -16.54 28.60 27.75
C ASP A 184 -17.24 28.68 26.37
N THR A 185 -17.93 27.59 26.03
CA THR A 185 -18.56 27.35 24.73
C THR A 185 -19.68 28.35 24.50
N SER A 186 -20.42 28.69 25.56
CA SER A 186 -21.50 29.68 25.52
C SER A 186 -21.01 31.05 25.08
N ASN A 187 -19.89 31.53 25.61
CA ASN A 187 -19.29 32.81 25.22
C ASN A 187 -18.76 32.77 23.77
N LEU A 188 -18.18 31.65 23.34
CA LEU A 188 -17.72 31.50 21.95
C LEU A 188 -18.89 31.54 20.95
N VAL A 189 -19.98 30.83 21.24
CA VAL A 189 -21.20 30.85 20.43
C VAL A 189 -21.79 32.25 20.40
N GLN A 190 -21.90 32.91 21.56
CA GLN A 190 -22.42 34.27 21.65
C GLN A 190 -21.58 35.25 20.82
N LYS A 191 -20.25 35.23 20.96
CA LYS A 191 -19.33 36.07 20.16
C LYS A 191 -19.45 35.81 18.66
N TYR A 192 -19.65 34.56 18.26
CA TYR A 192 -19.85 34.24 16.86
C TYR A 192 -21.18 34.79 16.34
N GLN A 193 -22.28 34.62 17.09
CA GLN A 193 -23.59 35.16 16.76
C GLN A 193 -23.58 36.68 16.65
N GLU A 194 -22.89 37.36 17.57
CA GLU A 194 -22.70 38.81 17.54
C GLU A 194 -21.96 39.29 16.29
N LYS A 195 -21.00 38.52 15.79
CA LYS A 195 -20.24 38.82 14.57
C LYS A 195 -20.99 38.44 13.27
N ASN A 196 -21.95 37.53 13.33
CA ASN A 196 -22.62 36.96 12.15
C ASN A 196 -24.16 37.08 12.24
N LYS A 197 -24.65 38.26 12.63
CA LYS A 197 -26.08 38.53 12.90
C LYS A 197 -27.02 38.23 11.72
N ASN A 198 -26.51 38.18 10.50
CA ASN A 198 -27.30 37.98 9.28
C ASN A 198 -27.39 36.51 8.83
N ILE A 199 -26.74 35.57 9.55
CA ILE A 199 -26.76 34.15 9.18
C ILE A 199 -27.67 33.42 10.16
N ASN A 200 -28.75 32.85 9.65
CA ASN A 200 -29.65 32.02 10.44
C ASN A 200 -29.01 30.65 10.67
N ILE A 201 -28.18 30.53 11.71
CA ILE A 201 -27.48 29.30 12.09
C ILE A 201 -28.07 28.79 13.40
N THR A 202 -28.50 27.53 13.40
CA THR A 202 -28.81 26.78 14.62
C THR A 202 -27.56 26.01 15.05
N TRP A 203 -27.02 26.34 16.21
CA TRP A 203 -25.92 25.57 16.80
C TRP A 203 -26.46 24.29 17.41
N GLN A 204 -25.84 23.17 17.06
CA GLN A 204 -26.14 21.87 17.66
C GLN A 204 -24.88 21.30 18.28
N PRO A 205 -24.94 20.76 19.51
CA PRO A 205 -23.82 20.04 20.08
C PRO A 205 -23.54 18.81 19.20
N MET A 206 -22.27 18.58 18.87
CA MET A 206 -21.87 17.37 18.16
C MET A 206 -21.56 16.27 19.17
N LEU A 207 -22.19 15.11 19.02
CA LEU A 207 -21.88 13.95 19.84
C LEU A 207 -20.50 13.40 19.44
N ILE A 208 -19.61 13.32 20.43
CA ILE A 208 -18.32 12.66 20.27
C ILE A 208 -18.58 11.16 20.27
N LYS A 209 -18.18 10.50 19.17
CA LYS A 209 -18.24 9.06 19.00
C LYS A 209 -17.16 8.36 19.81
N ASN A 210 -15.93 8.85 19.72
CA ASN A 210 -14.75 8.31 20.42
C ASN A 210 -13.83 9.45 20.84
N ALA A 211 -13.17 9.32 21.97
CA ALA A 211 -12.11 10.25 22.40
C ALA A 211 -10.92 9.50 22.99
N LEU A 212 -9.71 9.96 22.68
CA LEU A 212 -8.43 9.44 23.14
C LEU A 212 -7.65 10.56 23.83
N PHE A 213 -7.19 10.31 25.06
CA PHE A 213 -6.41 11.25 25.85
C PHE A 213 -4.94 10.87 25.80
N ASN A 214 -4.08 11.88 25.59
CA ASN A 214 -2.64 11.73 25.64
C ASN A 214 -2.04 12.80 26.55
N ALA A 215 -1.09 12.41 27.38
CA ALA A 215 -0.37 13.31 28.28
C ALA A 215 1.14 13.18 28.06
N TYR A 216 1.80 14.32 27.84
CA TYR A 216 3.24 14.42 27.63
C TYR A 216 3.84 15.46 28.56
N LEU A 217 5.10 15.28 28.96
CA LEU A 217 5.82 16.32 29.70
C LEU A 217 6.18 17.46 28.76
N LYS A 218 6.08 18.71 29.23
CA LYS A 218 6.61 19.86 28.49
C LYS A 218 8.09 20.02 28.78
N GLU A 219 8.88 20.25 27.74
CA GLU A 219 10.25 20.71 27.92
C GLU A 219 10.29 22.19 28.33
N THR A 220 11.48 22.68 28.71
CA THR A 220 11.74 24.08 29.11
C THR A 220 11.26 25.12 28.09
N ASP A 221 11.06 24.72 26.82
CA ASP A 221 10.57 25.57 25.73
C ASP A 221 9.07 25.37 25.42
N SER A 222 8.29 24.85 26.37
CA SER A 222 6.83 24.63 26.29
C SER A 222 6.33 23.59 25.27
N MET A 223 7.22 23.03 24.45
CA MET A 223 6.92 21.94 23.53
C MET A 223 6.80 20.60 24.28
N PRO A 224 5.79 19.79 23.97
CA PRO A 224 5.64 18.46 24.58
C PRO A 224 6.70 17.48 24.06
N ASP A 225 7.40 16.81 24.97
CA ASP A 225 8.23 15.65 24.64
C ASP A 225 7.31 14.45 24.33
N SER A 226 7.09 14.21 23.04
CA SER A 226 6.25 13.11 22.57
C SER A 226 6.88 11.72 22.69
N THR A 227 8.13 11.63 23.12
CA THR A 227 8.90 10.37 23.16
C THR A 227 8.28 9.37 24.14
N PHE A 228 7.69 9.85 25.24
CA PHE A 228 7.10 9.00 26.27
C PHE A 228 5.76 9.57 26.75
N SER A 229 4.70 8.75 26.71
CA SER A 229 3.45 9.07 27.39
C SER A 229 3.65 8.96 28.90
N VAL A 230 3.20 9.98 29.63
CA VAL A 230 3.12 9.95 31.09
C VAL A 230 1.77 9.48 31.60
N LEU A 231 0.81 9.20 30.71
CA LEU A 231 -0.53 8.75 31.07
C LEU A 231 -0.53 7.25 31.43
N MET A 232 -1.02 6.91 32.63
CA MET A 232 -1.31 5.52 33.03
C MET A 232 -2.75 5.12 32.74
N ASP A 233 -3.68 5.92 33.24
CA ASP A 233 -5.10 5.74 33.02
C ASP A 233 -5.82 7.10 32.98
N ALA A 234 -6.95 7.12 32.27
CA ALA A 234 -7.86 8.25 32.25
C ALA A 234 -9.30 7.74 32.33
N TYR A 235 -10.07 8.32 33.24
CA TYR A 235 -11.52 8.15 33.33
C TYR A 235 -12.18 9.52 33.22
N ILE A 236 -12.72 9.79 32.05
CA ILE A 236 -13.35 11.07 31.72
C ILE A 236 -14.67 10.74 31.04
N PRO A 237 -15.81 11.29 31.49
CA PRO A 237 -17.11 11.09 30.84
C PRO A 237 -17.04 11.37 29.32
N GLY A 238 -17.66 10.51 28.51
CA GLY A 238 -17.63 10.62 27.05
C GLY A 238 -16.35 10.10 26.37
N VAL A 239 -15.40 9.56 27.14
CA VAL A 239 -14.12 9.02 26.65
C VAL A 239 -14.05 7.54 26.95
N SER A 240 -13.69 6.72 25.97
CA SER A 240 -13.45 5.29 26.21
C SER A 240 -12.33 5.13 27.24
N TYR A 241 -12.59 4.35 28.29
CA TYR A 241 -11.65 4.13 29.39
C TYR A 241 -10.29 3.66 28.85
N GLN A 242 -9.23 4.39 29.20
CA GLN A 242 -7.88 4.13 28.73
C GLN A 242 -7.03 3.63 29.88
N THR A 243 -6.29 2.54 29.64
CA THR A 243 -5.26 2.03 30.53
C THR A 243 -4.00 1.73 29.73
N LEU A 244 -2.85 1.71 30.40
CA LEU A 244 -1.56 1.29 29.82
C LEU A 244 -1.60 -0.07 29.11
N LYS A 245 -2.54 -0.97 29.43
CA LYS A 245 -2.70 -2.24 28.71
C LYS A 245 -3.18 -2.09 27.25
N ASN A 246 -3.64 -0.89 26.87
CA ASN A 246 -4.06 -0.53 25.51
C ASN A 246 -3.05 0.37 24.77
N LEU A 247 -1.82 0.53 25.30
CA LEU A 247 -0.73 1.35 24.75
C LEU A 247 0.53 0.50 24.46
N ASP A 248 0.35 -0.70 23.92
CA ASP A 248 1.49 -1.41 23.32
C ASP A 248 1.85 -0.71 22.00
N PRO A 249 3.10 -0.22 21.82
CA PRO A 249 3.55 0.39 20.57
C PRO A 249 3.51 -0.56 19.36
N LYS A 250 3.25 -1.87 19.56
CA LYS A 250 3.06 -2.88 18.52
C LYS A 250 1.62 -3.35 18.33
N ILE A 251 0.67 -2.94 19.17
CA ILE A 251 -0.73 -3.28 18.98
C ILE A 251 -1.36 -2.22 18.06
N PRO A 252 -1.89 -2.61 16.89
CA PRO A 252 -2.62 -1.67 16.04
C PRO A 252 -3.73 -1.02 16.86
N LEU A 253 -3.91 0.29 16.65
CA LEU A 253 -5.02 1.09 17.20
C LEU A 253 -6.28 0.22 17.32
N PRO A 254 -6.94 0.18 18.50
CA PRO A 254 -8.11 -0.68 18.69
C PRO A 254 -9.10 -0.45 17.55
N SER A 255 -9.39 -1.54 16.83
CA SER A 255 -10.40 -1.53 15.77
C SER A 255 -11.76 -1.20 16.37
N LEU A 256 -12.55 -0.47 15.58
CA LEU A 256 -13.82 0.23 15.84
C LEU A 256 -14.99 -0.53 16.51
N ASN A 257 -14.78 -1.65 17.20
CA ASN A 257 -15.85 -2.39 17.86
C ASN A 257 -15.42 -2.88 19.24
N GLU A 258 -15.46 -2.01 20.25
CA GLU A 258 -15.60 -2.48 21.63
C GLU A 258 -16.39 -1.47 22.48
N LYS A 259 -17.65 -1.88 22.72
CA LYS A 259 -18.64 -1.40 23.68
C LYS A 259 -18.96 0.10 23.67
N GLU A 260 -20.21 0.37 23.29
CA GLU A 260 -20.94 1.62 23.52
C GLU A 260 -20.61 2.21 24.90
N SER A 261 -19.74 3.22 24.90
CA SER A 261 -19.66 4.19 25.98
C SER A 261 -21.00 4.91 26.00
N LYS A 262 -21.70 4.90 27.14
CA LYS A 262 -22.91 5.71 27.32
C LYS A 262 -22.54 7.17 27.02
N GLN A 263 -23.16 7.69 25.97
CA GLN A 263 -22.92 9.02 25.43
C GLN A 263 -23.46 10.07 26.42
N ASP A 264 -22.55 10.67 27.20
CA ASP A 264 -22.82 11.95 27.85
C ASP A 264 -22.09 13.06 27.08
N GLU A 265 -22.80 14.17 26.87
CA GLU A 265 -22.39 15.31 26.06
C GLU A 265 -21.15 16.00 26.65
N PHE A 266 -20.13 16.24 25.82
CA PHE A 266 -18.82 16.78 26.24
C PHE A 266 -18.78 18.33 26.37
N PHE A 267 -19.91 19.04 26.44
CA PHE A 267 -19.91 20.50 26.27
C PHE A 267 -20.38 21.27 27.51
N GLY A 268 -19.45 22.02 28.10
CA GLY A 268 -19.63 22.81 29.32
C GLY A 268 -18.39 22.66 30.19
N SER A 269 -18.55 21.97 31.32
CA SER A 269 -17.44 21.55 32.17
C SER A 269 -17.52 20.04 32.42
N THR A 270 -16.44 19.30 32.14
CA THR A 270 -16.34 17.90 32.53
C THR A 270 -15.25 17.74 33.57
N SER A 271 -15.53 17.00 34.63
CA SER A 271 -14.50 16.53 35.55
C SER A 271 -14.07 15.13 35.14
N GLY A 272 -12.80 14.83 35.33
CA GLY A 272 -12.28 13.51 35.01
C GLY A 272 -11.02 13.20 35.78
N ARG A 273 -10.76 11.93 36.01
CA ARG A 273 -9.58 11.45 36.71
C ARG A 273 -8.50 11.08 35.71
N VAL A 274 -7.29 11.54 35.96
CA VAL A 274 -6.09 11.16 35.21
C VAL A 274 -5.08 10.62 36.20
N LYS A 275 -4.53 9.43 35.94
CA LYS A 275 -3.35 8.93 36.62
C LYS A 275 -2.15 9.02 35.71
N LEU A 276 -1.08 9.58 36.26
CA LEU A 276 0.21 9.72 35.64
C LEU A 276 1.16 8.68 36.20
N ASN A 277 2.05 8.19 35.36
CA ASN A 277 3.09 7.26 35.77
C ASN A 277 4.15 7.99 36.58
N LEU A 278 5.06 7.22 37.18
CA LEU A 278 6.12 7.76 38.02
C LEU A 278 6.95 8.82 37.29
N LEU A 279 7.14 8.69 35.96
CA LEU A 279 7.83 9.70 35.15
C LEU A 279 7.09 11.05 35.13
N GLY A 280 5.75 11.03 35.04
CA GLY A 280 4.92 12.23 35.17
C GLY A 280 4.88 12.78 36.60
N GLY A 281 4.92 11.89 37.60
CA GLY A 281 4.88 12.28 39.01
C GLY A 281 6.16 12.97 39.50
N CYS A 282 7.33 12.51 39.06
CA CYS A 282 8.62 13.06 39.47
C CYS A 282 8.85 14.53 39.09
N THR A 283 8.06 15.09 38.19
CA THR A 283 8.09 16.52 37.87
C THR A 283 7.69 17.38 39.07
N TYR A 284 6.85 16.86 39.98
CA TYR A 284 6.32 17.61 41.12
C TYR A 284 6.98 17.25 42.45
N TYR A 285 7.81 16.20 42.50
CA TYR A 285 8.44 15.68 43.72
C TYR A 285 9.94 15.40 43.50
N ASP A 286 10.82 16.04 44.29
CA ASP A 286 12.26 15.75 44.29
C ASP A 286 12.54 14.41 45.02
N ASN A 287 11.72 14.07 46.02
CA ASN A 287 11.58 12.74 46.63
C ASN A 287 10.11 12.53 47.07
N VAL A 288 9.73 11.31 47.47
CA VAL A 288 8.33 10.91 47.79
C VAL A 288 7.62 11.89 48.76
N ASN A 289 8.37 12.61 49.60
CA ASN A 289 7.82 13.52 50.62
C ASN A 289 8.23 15.00 50.43
N GLN A 290 8.92 15.35 49.35
CA GLN A 290 9.40 16.72 49.12
C GLN A 290 8.94 17.24 47.75
N PRO A 291 7.91 18.11 47.73
CA PRO A 291 7.46 18.73 46.49
C PRO A 291 8.53 19.69 45.94
N VAL A 292 8.64 19.74 44.62
CA VAL A 292 9.52 20.67 43.92
C VAL A 292 8.93 22.06 44.04
N LYS A 293 9.59 22.99 44.75
CA LYS A 293 9.08 24.36 44.98
C LYS A 293 8.74 25.15 43.70
N ALA A 294 9.35 24.80 42.57
CA ALA A 294 9.12 25.45 41.28
C ALA A 294 7.85 24.96 40.58
N ASN A 295 7.31 23.79 40.95
CA ASN A 295 6.19 23.16 40.25
C ASN A 295 4.99 22.99 41.17
N ASP A 296 3.96 23.81 40.96
CA ASP A 296 2.70 23.69 41.69
C ASP A 296 1.89 22.50 41.16
N ILE A 297 1.62 21.53 42.05
CA ILE A 297 0.79 20.35 41.75
C ILE A 297 -0.65 20.73 41.44
N ASN A 298 -1.15 21.89 41.90
CA ASN A 298 -2.48 22.39 41.54
C ASN A 298 -2.52 22.93 40.10
N ASN A 299 -1.36 23.20 39.49
CA ASN A 299 -1.23 23.61 38.10
C ASN A 299 -0.53 22.54 37.26
N ILE A 300 -1.11 21.34 37.22
CA ILE A 300 -0.58 20.21 36.43
C ILE A 300 -0.38 20.62 34.96
N SER A 301 -1.30 21.43 34.43
CA SER A 301 -1.26 21.92 33.05
C SER A 301 -0.06 22.80 32.70
N ALA A 302 0.69 23.32 33.68
CA ALA A 302 1.92 24.07 33.41
C ALA A 302 3.02 23.16 32.84
N ASN A 303 3.20 21.98 33.42
CA ASN A 303 4.30 21.07 33.11
C ASN A 303 3.91 19.86 32.25
N ILE A 304 2.61 19.66 32.01
CA ILE A 304 2.08 18.57 31.21
C ILE A 304 1.23 19.14 30.08
N ALA A 305 1.47 18.67 28.86
CA ALA A 305 0.61 18.91 27.72
C ALA A 305 -0.42 17.79 27.63
N LEU A 306 -1.68 18.15 27.85
CA LEU A 306 -2.82 17.25 27.69
C LEU A 306 -3.45 17.46 26.32
N ASN A 307 -3.64 16.38 25.59
CA ASN A 307 -4.22 16.39 24.25
C ASN A 307 -5.39 15.41 24.19
N VAL A 308 -6.45 15.79 23.49
CA VAL A 308 -7.60 14.95 23.22
C VAL A 308 -7.81 14.86 21.73
N ASN A 309 -7.73 13.63 21.21
CA ASN A 309 -8.12 13.31 19.86
C ASN A 309 -9.53 12.75 19.92
N TYR A 310 -10.49 13.39 19.25
CA TYR A 310 -11.88 12.94 19.26
C TYR A 310 -12.40 12.73 17.85
N THR A 311 -13.32 11.78 17.71
CA THR A 311 -14.07 11.48 16.49
C THR A 311 -15.52 11.86 16.70
N TYR A 312 -16.15 12.53 15.75
CA TYR A 312 -17.57 12.91 15.76
C TYR A 312 -18.21 12.59 14.41
N GLN A 313 -19.54 12.52 14.39
CA GLN A 313 -20.29 12.15 13.18
C GLN A 313 -20.97 13.36 12.55
N VAL A 314 -20.84 13.48 11.23
CA VAL A 314 -21.52 14.50 10.43
C VAL A 314 -22.48 13.82 9.48
N LYS A 315 -23.76 14.21 9.54
CA LYS A 315 -24.80 13.73 8.63
C LYS A 315 -25.03 14.76 7.52
N GLY A 316 -24.90 14.34 6.26
CA GLY A 316 -25.20 15.15 5.09
C GLY A 316 -26.20 14.46 4.16
N ARG A 317 -27.01 15.25 3.44
CA ARG A 317 -27.95 14.73 2.44
C ARG A 317 -27.21 14.35 1.16
N ARG A 318 -27.60 13.21 0.58
CA ARG A 318 -27.25 12.78 -0.78
C ARG A 318 -28.52 12.38 -1.52
N SER A 319 -28.68 12.81 -2.75
CA SER A 319 -29.89 12.56 -3.55
C SER A 319 -29.56 12.46 -5.03
N PHE A 320 -30.42 11.82 -5.80
CA PHE A 320 -30.35 11.87 -7.25
C PHE A 320 -31.74 11.98 -7.86
N THR A 321 -31.79 12.55 -9.07
CA THR A 321 -33.00 12.64 -9.90
C THR A 321 -32.69 11.98 -11.24
N ALA A 322 -33.47 10.96 -11.61
CA ALA A 322 -33.39 10.32 -12.91
C ALA A 322 -34.59 10.71 -13.78
N LYS A 323 -34.34 11.14 -15.01
CA LYS A 323 -35.36 11.37 -16.04
C LYS A 323 -35.21 10.33 -17.13
N TYR A 324 -36.31 9.84 -17.67
CA TYR A 324 -36.25 8.83 -18.73
C TYR A 324 -37.36 8.99 -19.75
N HIS A 325 -37.16 8.48 -20.96
CA HIS A 325 -38.13 8.51 -22.04
C HIS A 325 -38.46 7.09 -22.50
N LEU A 326 -39.56 6.54 -21.98
CA LEU A 326 -39.92 5.14 -22.18
C LEU A 326 -40.14 4.79 -23.67
N TYR A 327 -40.68 5.72 -24.48
CA TYR A 327 -40.84 5.55 -25.93
C TYR A 327 -39.48 5.36 -26.65
N ASN A 328 -38.47 6.16 -26.29
CA ASN A 328 -37.16 6.07 -26.95
C ASN A 328 -36.42 4.81 -26.50
N LEU A 329 -36.52 4.46 -25.21
CA LEU A 329 -35.98 3.20 -24.69
C LEU A 329 -36.63 1.99 -25.39
N TYR A 330 -37.95 1.98 -25.55
CA TYR A 330 -38.66 0.89 -26.25
C TYR A 330 -38.25 0.78 -27.72
N THR A 331 -38.11 1.90 -28.43
CA THR A 331 -37.64 1.92 -29.83
C THR A 331 -36.20 1.38 -29.96
N ARG A 332 -35.34 1.64 -28.97
CA ARG A 332 -33.98 1.08 -28.90
C ARG A 332 -33.97 -0.41 -28.60
N ILE A 333 -34.87 -0.89 -27.74
CA ILE A 333 -35.06 -2.32 -27.50
C ILE A 333 -35.52 -3.02 -28.80
N GLU A 334 -36.50 -2.44 -29.51
CA GLU A 334 -36.97 -2.97 -30.80
C GLU A 334 -35.84 -3.05 -31.84
N SER A 335 -35.01 -2.02 -31.96
CA SER A 335 -33.91 -2.00 -32.94
C SER A 335 -32.78 -2.99 -32.62
N LYS A 336 -32.62 -3.37 -31.34
CA LYS A 336 -31.63 -4.36 -30.87
C LYS A 336 -32.19 -5.78 -30.77
N SER A 337 -33.48 -5.97 -31.07
CA SER A 337 -34.12 -7.27 -31.19
C SER A 337 -33.90 -7.83 -32.61
N THR A 338 -33.54 -9.10 -32.73
CA THR A 338 -33.28 -9.70 -34.06
C THR A 338 -34.56 -9.89 -34.86
N SER A 339 -34.46 -9.98 -36.19
CA SER A 339 -35.60 -10.22 -37.12
C SER A 339 -36.40 -11.51 -36.84
N ARG A 340 -35.95 -12.37 -35.93
CA ARG A 340 -36.65 -13.56 -35.43
C ARG A 340 -37.40 -13.35 -34.11
N GLY A 341 -37.40 -12.13 -33.53
CA GLY A 341 -38.23 -11.76 -32.37
C GLY A 341 -37.61 -12.04 -30.99
N TRP A 342 -36.33 -12.39 -30.90
CA TRP A 342 -35.68 -12.73 -29.64
C TRP A 342 -34.78 -11.58 -29.15
N PHE A 343 -35.12 -11.03 -27.99
CA PHE A 343 -34.29 -10.07 -27.24
C PHE A 343 -33.37 -10.84 -26.29
N SER A 344 -32.06 -10.74 -26.49
CA SER A 344 -31.07 -11.48 -25.70
C SER A 344 -30.57 -10.69 -24.48
N THR A 345 -29.97 -11.41 -23.53
CA THR A 345 -29.23 -10.81 -22.40
C THR A 345 -28.08 -9.92 -22.86
N SER A 346 -27.43 -10.23 -23.98
CA SER A 346 -26.41 -9.38 -24.59
C SER A 346 -26.98 -8.07 -25.13
N SER A 347 -28.17 -8.08 -25.73
CA SER A 347 -28.86 -6.86 -26.16
C SER A 347 -29.26 -6.00 -24.97
N ALA A 348 -29.78 -6.61 -23.90
CA ALA A 348 -30.09 -5.93 -22.64
C ALA A 348 -28.86 -5.24 -22.03
N HIS A 349 -27.74 -5.95 -21.96
CA HIS A 349 -26.48 -5.43 -21.44
C HIS A 349 -25.98 -4.25 -22.27
N SER A 350 -26.04 -4.35 -23.61
CA SER A 350 -25.61 -3.28 -24.51
C SER A 350 -26.37 -1.97 -24.35
N ILE A 351 -27.67 -2.03 -23.99
CA ILE A 351 -28.50 -0.84 -23.76
C ILE A 351 -28.18 -0.21 -22.40
N VAL A 352 -27.93 -1.03 -21.37
CA VAL A 352 -27.59 -0.55 -20.03
C VAL A 352 -26.21 0.11 -20.01
N GLU A 353 -25.23 -0.43 -20.73
CA GLU A 353 -23.86 0.08 -20.79
C GLU A 353 -23.65 1.22 -21.80
N GLU A 354 -24.68 1.57 -22.59
CA GLU A 354 -24.59 2.64 -23.58
C GLU A 354 -24.31 3.99 -22.92
N LYS A 355 -23.17 4.61 -23.29
CA LYS A 355 -22.74 5.92 -22.77
C LYS A 355 -23.64 7.05 -23.28
N ASP A 356 -24.05 6.98 -24.55
CA ASP A 356 -24.88 7.98 -25.21
C ASP A 356 -26.37 7.66 -25.05
N SER A 357 -26.86 7.78 -23.81
CA SER A 357 -28.27 7.55 -23.48
C SER A 357 -29.09 8.83 -23.33
N GLY A 358 -28.55 10.00 -23.67
CA GLY A 358 -29.19 11.29 -23.37
C GLY A 358 -30.54 11.51 -24.05
N ASP A 359 -30.85 10.77 -25.10
CA ASP A 359 -32.15 10.78 -25.76
C ASP A 359 -33.23 9.98 -25.00
N TRP A 360 -32.86 9.11 -24.06
CA TRP A 360 -33.82 8.30 -23.30
C TRP A 360 -33.58 8.22 -21.80
N PHE A 361 -32.45 8.68 -21.29
CA PHE A 361 -32.09 8.63 -19.87
C PHE A 361 -31.10 9.74 -19.48
N GLU A 362 -31.46 10.49 -18.45
CA GLU A 362 -30.62 11.52 -17.80
C GLU A 362 -30.65 11.29 -16.29
N ILE A 363 -29.52 11.42 -15.59
CA ILE A 363 -29.46 11.36 -14.12
C ILE A 363 -28.62 12.51 -13.57
N LYS A 364 -29.14 13.17 -12.53
CA LYS A 364 -28.47 14.27 -11.83
C LYS A 364 -28.27 13.91 -10.37
N PHE A 365 -27.04 14.00 -9.91
CA PHE A 365 -26.65 13.76 -8.52
C PHE A 365 -26.57 15.09 -7.76
N ASN A 366 -27.09 15.12 -6.53
CA ASN A 366 -27.15 16.30 -5.67
C ASN A 366 -26.75 15.93 -4.23
N GLY A 367 -25.88 16.72 -3.61
CA GLY A 367 -25.45 16.56 -2.21
C GLY A 367 -25.24 17.92 -1.55
N ASP A 368 -25.27 17.96 -0.21
CA ASP A 368 -25.18 19.23 0.54
C ASP A 368 -23.81 19.93 0.40
N ASN A 369 -22.73 19.19 0.16
CA ASN A 369 -21.40 19.72 -0.17
C ASN A 369 -20.59 18.69 -0.98
N GLY A 370 -19.37 19.06 -1.42
CA GLY A 370 -18.49 18.19 -2.22
C GLY A 370 -18.17 16.83 -1.60
N GLU A 371 -18.13 16.74 -0.27
CA GLU A 371 -17.80 15.51 0.46
C GLU A 371 -18.98 14.53 0.56
N PHE A 372 -20.21 15.04 0.37
CA PHE A 372 -21.44 14.25 0.27
C PHE A 372 -21.86 14.03 -1.19
N GLN A 373 -21.03 14.34 -2.19
CA GLN A 373 -21.33 14.01 -3.60
C GLN A 373 -21.04 12.53 -3.88
N TYR A 374 -21.87 11.89 -4.71
CA TYR A 374 -21.59 10.54 -5.22
C TYR A 374 -20.24 10.52 -5.97
N THR A 375 -19.38 9.57 -5.67
CA THR A 375 -18.12 9.38 -6.39
C THR A 375 -18.41 9.00 -7.85
N PRO A 376 -17.50 9.24 -8.81
CA PRO A 376 -17.72 8.87 -10.21
C PRO A 376 -18.07 7.39 -10.41
N ARG A 377 -17.49 6.52 -9.56
CA ARG A 377 -17.80 5.08 -9.54
C ARG A 377 -19.22 4.81 -9.04
N GLU A 378 -19.60 5.35 -7.89
CA GLU A 378 -20.98 5.23 -7.36
C GLU A 378 -22.00 5.78 -8.37
N GLN A 379 -21.69 6.91 -9.02
CA GLN A 379 -22.56 7.49 -10.05
C GLN A 379 -22.75 6.53 -11.24
N SER A 380 -21.69 5.90 -11.71
CA SER A 380 -21.75 4.91 -12.81
C SER A 380 -22.57 3.67 -12.41
N GLU A 381 -22.34 3.14 -11.20
CA GLU A 381 -23.05 1.97 -10.68
C GLU A 381 -24.56 2.26 -10.51
N ILE A 382 -24.91 3.40 -9.89
CA ILE A 382 -26.31 3.83 -9.74
C ILE A 382 -26.95 4.06 -11.12
N THR A 383 -26.24 4.69 -12.05
CA THR A 383 -26.74 4.93 -13.41
C THR A 383 -27.08 3.63 -14.13
N ALA A 384 -26.17 2.64 -14.11
CA ALA A 384 -26.39 1.34 -14.74
C ALA A 384 -27.57 0.59 -14.09
N GLU A 385 -27.68 0.64 -12.76
CA GLU A 385 -28.80 0.01 -12.05
C GLU A 385 -30.14 0.67 -12.37
N GLN A 386 -30.22 2.01 -12.41
CA GLN A 386 -31.45 2.70 -12.81
C GLN A 386 -31.84 2.39 -14.26
N LYS A 387 -30.88 2.34 -15.19
CA LYS A 387 -31.12 1.91 -16.58
C LYS A 387 -31.67 0.49 -16.65
N LYS A 388 -31.13 -0.44 -15.84
CA LYS A 388 -31.62 -1.82 -15.77
C LYS A 388 -33.06 -1.90 -15.25
N LEU A 389 -33.37 -1.19 -14.17
CA LEU A 389 -34.74 -1.14 -13.62
C LEU A 389 -35.75 -0.58 -14.62
N LEU A 390 -35.35 0.42 -15.41
CA LEU A 390 -36.18 0.98 -16.47
C LEU A 390 -36.38 0.02 -17.64
N LEU A 391 -35.32 -0.70 -18.04
CA LEU A 391 -35.40 -1.76 -19.05
C LEU A 391 -36.39 -2.84 -18.61
N ASP A 392 -36.27 -3.33 -17.37
CA ASP A 392 -37.19 -4.32 -16.79
C ASP A 392 -38.63 -3.80 -16.79
N ARG A 393 -38.84 -2.53 -16.41
CA ARG A 393 -40.15 -1.89 -16.42
C ARG A 393 -40.76 -1.85 -17.83
N VAL A 394 -39.99 -1.47 -18.84
CA VAL A 394 -40.47 -1.42 -20.24
C VAL A 394 -40.82 -2.82 -20.74
N LEU A 395 -40.00 -3.83 -20.46
CA LEU A 395 -40.27 -5.20 -20.89
C LEU A 395 -41.53 -5.78 -20.23
N ILE A 396 -41.76 -5.49 -18.94
CA ILE A 396 -42.98 -5.90 -18.24
C ILE A 396 -44.22 -5.20 -18.83
N LEU A 397 -44.15 -3.90 -19.08
CA LEU A 397 -45.28 -3.15 -19.64
C LEU A 397 -45.60 -3.59 -21.07
N ALA A 398 -44.58 -3.80 -21.91
CA ALA A 398 -44.74 -4.31 -23.27
C ALA A 398 -45.29 -5.74 -23.29
N GLY A 399 -44.81 -6.62 -22.40
CA GLY A 399 -45.30 -8.00 -22.28
C GLY A 399 -46.78 -8.06 -21.87
N LYS A 400 -47.21 -7.22 -20.90
CA LYS A 400 -48.60 -7.17 -20.45
C LYS A 400 -49.58 -6.68 -21.53
N GLN A 401 -49.17 -5.74 -22.38
CA GLN A 401 -50.03 -5.19 -23.45
C GLN A 401 -50.28 -6.18 -24.60
N ASN A 402 -49.32 -7.07 -24.88
CA ASN A 402 -49.48 -8.09 -25.92
C ASN A 402 -50.34 -9.29 -25.49
N ALA A 403 -50.53 -9.50 -24.18
CA ALA A 403 -51.33 -10.59 -23.63
C ALA A 403 -52.86 -10.31 -23.57
N GLY A 404 -53.35 -9.27 -24.26
CA GLY A 404 -54.79 -8.97 -24.40
C GLY A 404 -55.51 -8.56 -23.11
N SER A 405 -54.77 -8.20 -22.06
CA SER A 405 -55.32 -7.81 -20.76
C SER A 405 -55.53 -6.28 -20.69
N THR A 406 -56.58 -5.82 -20.00
CA THR A 406 -56.84 -4.40 -19.72
C THR A 406 -55.57 -3.70 -19.20
N PRO A 407 -55.23 -2.50 -19.72
CA PRO A 407 -53.97 -1.85 -19.39
C PRO A 407 -53.89 -1.58 -17.88
N PRO A 408 -52.87 -2.10 -17.17
CA PRO A 408 -52.72 -1.77 -15.75
C PRO A 408 -52.34 -0.29 -15.61
N SER A 409 -52.84 0.35 -14.56
CA SER A 409 -52.37 1.68 -14.15
C SER A 409 -50.85 1.67 -14.00
N ILE A 410 -50.21 2.80 -14.36
CA ILE A 410 -48.78 3.02 -14.17
C ILE A 410 -48.48 2.74 -12.70
N ILE A 411 -47.83 1.60 -12.42
CA ILE A 411 -47.46 1.19 -11.07
C ILE A 411 -46.58 2.31 -10.51
N GLN A 412 -47.05 2.99 -9.46
CA GLN A 412 -46.25 3.99 -8.77
C GLN A 412 -44.93 3.36 -8.32
N PRO A 413 -43.80 4.09 -8.41
CA PRO A 413 -42.49 3.53 -8.09
C PRO A 413 -42.50 2.95 -6.67
N PRO A 414 -41.85 1.77 -6.44
CA PRO A 414 -41.69 1.27 -5.09
C PRO A 414 -40.97 2.31 -4.24
N ILE A 415 -41.41 2.43 -3.00
CA ILE A 415 -40.89 3.40 -2.03
C ILE A 415 -39.38 3.15 -1.84
N SER A 416 -38.59 4.14 -2.24
CA SER A 416 -37.16 4.36 -1.96
C SER A 416 -36.13 3.42 -2.63
N GLY A 417 -35.47 3.94 -3.67
CA GLY A 417 -34.23 3.36 -4.23
C GLY A 417 -33.03 3.35 -3.25
N ILE A 418 -33.16 3.99 -2.08
CA ILE A 418 -32.13 4.01 -1.03
C ILE A 418 -32.07 2.70 -0.25
N LEU A 419 -33.22 2.04 -0.01
CA LEU A 419 -33.20 0.73 0.61
C LEU A 419 -32.62 -0.32 -0.33
N TYR A 420 -32.79 -0.18 -1.65
CA TYR A 420 -32.26 -1.12 -2.63
C TYR A 420 -30.73 -1.01 -2.81
N ALA A 421 -30.16 0.19 -2.74
CA ALA A 421 -28.72 0.42 -2.79
C ALA A 421 -28.02 0.11 -1.45
N ALA A 422 -28.69 0.34 -0.31
CA ALA A 422 -28.14 0.03 1.02
C ALA A 422 -28.18 -1.48 1.35
N ASP A 423 -29.22 -2.21 0.91
CA ASP A 423 -29.40 -3.65 1.20
C ASP A 423 -28.48 -4.55 0.34
N ARG A 424 -27.78 -3.99 -0.65
CA ARG A 424 -26.91 -4.75 -1.57
C ARG A 424 -25.42 -4.82 -1.22
N ILE A 425 -24.99 -4.17 -0.14
CA ILE A 425 -23.60 -4.30 0.34
C ILE A 425 -23.44 -5.49 1.30
N GLU A 426 -24.52 -6.02 1.89
CA GLU A 426 -24.39 -7.07 2.92
C GLU A 426 -24.91 -8.46 2.56
N ARG A 427 -25.68 -8.66 1.47
CA ARG A 427 -26.22 -10.01 1.14
C ARG A 427 -26.32 -10.28 -0.34
N CYS A 428 -25.25 -10.80 -0.94
CA CYS A 428 -25.37 -11.54 -2.19
C CYS A 428 -25.84 -12.98 -1.89
N ASN A 429 -27.15 -13.15 -1.72
CA ASN A 429 -27.85 -14.43 -1.81
C ASN A 429 -29.07 -14.26 -2.74
N TYR A 430 -28.75 -13.90 -4.00
CA TYR A 430 -29.52 -13.95 -5.25
C TYR A 430 -31.06 -13.71 -5.28
N TYR A 431 -31.47 -12.59 -5.89
CA TYR A 431 -32.79 -12.41 -6.53
C TYR A 431 -32.71 -12.45 -8.08
N TYR A 432 -31.59 -11.99 -8.67
CA TYR A 432 -31.36 -12.03 -10.12
C TYR A 432 -31.07 -13.45 -10.67
N CYS A 433 -30.80 -14.45 -9.81
CA CYS A 433 -30.78 -15.87 -10.22
C CYS A 433 -32.10 -16.60 -10.04
N GLN A 434 -33.11 -16.05 -9.36
CA GLN A 434 -34.42 -16.70 -9.21
C GLN A 434 -35.49 -16.15 -10.16
N VAL A 435 -35.35 -14.91 -10.64
CA VAL A 435 -36.26 -14.35 -11.68
C VAL A 435 -35.78 -14.69 -13.11
N GLY A 436 -34.51 -15.10 -13.26
CA GLY A 436 -33.90 -15.42 -14.55
C GLY A 436 -34.48 -16.63 -15.29
N SER A 437 -35.18 -17.55 -14.61
CA SER A 437 -35.75 -18.76 -15.24
C SER A 437 -37.21 -18.61 -15.69
N PHE A 438 -37.98 -17.66 -15.11
CA PHE A 438 -39.37 -17.44 -15.52
C PHE A 438 -39.50 -16.49 -16.73
N PHE A 439 -38.49 -15.64 -16.96
CA PHE A 439 -38.52 -14.61 -18.02
C PHE A 439 -37.93 -15.06 -19.37
N ILE A 440 -37.08 -16.10 -19.41
CA ILE A 440 -36.46 -16.56 -20.67
C ILE A 440 -37.43 -17.41 -21.52
N GLY A 441 -38.55 -17.88 -20.96
CA GLY A 441 -39.56 -18.66 -21.67
C GLY A 441 -40.65 -17.85 -22.38
N THR A 442 -40.82 -16.56 -22.08
CA THR A 442 -42.03 -15.80 -22.44
C THR A 442 -41.72 -14.41 -23.05
N ILE A 443 -40.57 -14.25 -23.71
CA ILE A 443 -40.19 -12.98 -24.39
C ILE A 443 -40.23 -13.12 -25.93
N GLY A 444 -40.39 -14.33 -26.47
CA GLY A 444 -40.42 -14.59 -27.92
C GLY A 444 -41.62 -14.02 -28.68
N SER A 445 -42.64 -13.46 -28.00
CA SER A 445 -43.88 -12.96 -28.62
C SER A 445 -44.17 -11.47 -28.36
N ILE A 446 -43.27 -10.72 -27.69
CA ILE A 446 -43.54 -9.34 -27.23
C ILE A 446 -43.56 -8.30 -28.36
N PHE A 447 -42.96 -8.58 -29.53
CA PHE A 447 -42.81 -7.57 -30.61
C PHE A 447 -43.63 -7.88 -31.88
N GLY A 448 -44.56 -8.83 -31.83
CA GLY A 448 -45.26 -9.34 -33.02
C GLY A 448 -46.53 -8.58 -33.44
N GLY A 449 -47.10 -7.70 -32.59
CA GLY A 449 -48.38 -7.02 -32.86
C GLY A 449 -48.22 -5.53 -33.14
N SER A 450 -48.49 -5.08 -34.38
CA SER A 450 -48.36 -3.67 -34.81
C SER A 450 -49.24 -2.68 -34.02
N ASN A 451 -50.38 -3.15 -33.47
CA ASN A 451 -51.31 -2.29 -32.72
C ASN A 451 -50.86 -2.07 -31.25
N ALA A 452 -50.27 -3.08 -30.61
CA ALA A 452 -49.80 -2.98 -29.22
C ALA A 452 -48.55 -2.09 -29.10
N SER A 453 -47.61 -2.21 -30.05
CA SER A 453 -46.42 -1.36 -30.10
C SER A 453 -46.77 0.11 -30.37
N SER A 454 -47.73 0.38 -31.25
CA SER A 454 -48.26 1.74 -31.50
C SER A 454 -48.93 2.34 -30.27
N TYR A 455 -49.73 1.54 -29.55
CA TYR A 455 -50.39 2.01 -28.31
C TYR A 455 -49.38 2.29 -27.19
N PHE A 456 -48.39 1.41 -26.98
CA PHE A 456 -47.30 1.68 -26.03
C PHE A 456 -46.60 2.99 -26.37
N LYS A 457 -46.26 3.17 -27.66
CA LYS A 457 -45.54 4.33 -28.15
C LYS A 457 -46.28 5.64 -27.91
N THR A 458 -47.59 5.67 -28.11
CA THR A 458 -48.41 6.87 -27.87
C THR A 458 -48.52 7.23 -26.38
N GLN A 459 -48.65 6.23 -25.50
CA GLN A 459 -48.76 6.45 -24.05
C GLN A 459 -47.42 6.76 -23.38
N ALA A 460 -46.31 6.26 -23.92
CA ALA A 460 -44.96 6.34 -23.32
C ALA A 460 -44.12 7.54 -23.82
N ASN A 461 -44.71 8.44 -24.61
CA ASN A 461 -44.04 9.58 -25.23
C ASN A 461 -44.01 10.82 -24.30
N PHE A 462 -43.37 10.68 -23.15
CA PHE A 462 -43.13 11.76 -22.19
C PHE A 462 -41.91 11.46 -21.33
N TRP A 463 -41.41 12.47 -20.61
CA TRP A 463 -40.24 12.39 -19.72
C TRP A 463 -40.66 12.37 -18.24
N PRO A 464 -40.96 11.20 -17.64
CA PRO A 464 -41.10 11.06 -16.19
C PRO A 464 -39.79 11.35 -15.44
N GLU A 465 -39.92 11.78 -14.18
CA GLU A 465 -38.81 12.03 -13.26
C GLU A 465 -38.97 11.21 -11.97
N ASP A 466 -37.93 10.48 -11.58
CA ASP A 466 -37.83 9.75 -10.32
C ASP A 466 -36.80 10.43 -9.42
N LYS A 467 -37.20 10.82 -8.20
CA LYS A 467 -36.33 11.50 -7.22
C LYS A 467 -36.11 10.64 -5.98
N VAL A 468 -34.84 10.51 -5.57
CA VAL A 468 -34.42 9.71 -4.41
C VAL A 468 -33.64 10.60 -3.43
N ASN A 469 -34.11 10.70 -2.18
CA ASN A 469 -33.52 11.54 -1.12
C ASN A 469 -32.98 10.68 0.02
N GLY A 470 -31.67 10.77 0.32
CA GLY A 470 -30.99 9.99 1.35
C GLY A 470 -29.99 10.79 2.15
N TYR A 471 -29.30 10.12 3.07
CA TYR A 471 -28.28 10.72 3.93
C TYR A 471 -27.06 9.81 4.02
N GLN A 472 -25.89 10.41 4.17
CA GLN A 472 -24.64 9.73 4.52
C GLN A 472 -24.13 10.30 5.84
N ILE A 473 -23.61 9.41 6.69
CA ILE A 473 -22.93 9.79 7.93
C ILE A 473 -21.43 9.58 7.70
N LEU A 474 -20.64 10.62 7.96
CA LEU A 474 -19.18 10.58 7.87
C LEU A 474 -18.60 10.80 9.27
N ASP A 475 -17.63 9.97 9.64
CA ASP A 475 -16.81 10.17 10.83
C ASP A 475 -15.74 11.24 10.54
N ARG A 476 -15.52 12.15 11.49
CA ARG A 476 -14.50 13.20 11.46
C ARG A 476 -13.67 13.15 12.70
N SER A 477 -12.35 13.28 12.55
CA SER A 477 -11.42 13.31 13.67
C SER A 477 -10.84 14.71 13.84
N SER A 478 -10.70 15.16 15.08
CA SER A 478 -10.10 16.44 15.44
C SER A 478 -9.29 16.30 16.72
N LYS A 479 -8.43 17.30 16.99
CA LYS A 479 -7.55 17.35 18.16
C LYS A 479 -7.76 18.66 18.92
N VAL A 480 -7.92 18.56 20.23
CA VAL A 480 -7.90 19.70 21.16
C VAL A 480 -6.70 19.53 22.08
N SER A 481 -5.90 20.59 22.18
CA SER A 481 -4.78 20.67 23.12
C SER A 481 -5.18 21.59 24.27
N PHE A 482 -5.02 21.14 25.50
CA PHE A 482 -5.26 21.98 26.68
C PHE A 482 -3.98 22.75 27.01
N ALA A 483 -4.05 24.08 26.89
CA ALA A 483 -3.03 24.99 27.39
C ALA A 483 -3.48 25.54 28.76
N SER A 484 -2.54 25.72 29.69
CA SER A 484 -2.83 26.45 30.92
C SER A 484 -3.24 27.87 30.57
N LYS A 485 -4.35 28.37 31.12
CA LYS A 485 -4.50 29.82 31.25
C LYS A 485 -3.41 30.28 32.23
N MET A 486 -2.49 31.12 31.77
CA MET A 486 -1.57 31.85 32.64
C MET A 486 -2.36 32.75 33.59
#